data_AF-A0A392QNB8-F1
#
_entry.id   AF-A0A392QNB8-F1
#
_cell.length_a   1.000
_cell.length_b   1.000
_cell.length_c   1.000
_cell.angle_alpha   90.00
_cell.angle_beta   90.00
_cell.angle_gamma   90.00
#
_symmetry.space_group_name_H-M   'P 1'
#
loop_
_entity.id
_entity.type
_entity.pdbx_description
1 polymer ?
#
loop_
_entity_poly.entity_id
_entity_poly.type
_entity_poly.pdbx_seq_one_letter_code
_entity_poly.pdbx_strand_id
1 'polypeptide(L)'
;MPIGFVQIPVGVAGPLLLDGVEYTVPMATTEGCLVASTNRGCKAIHASGGASSVLLRDGMTRAPVVRFSSAKRAAQLKFFLEDPLNFDALAVTFN
;
A
#
# COMPACT_ATOMS: atom_id res chain seq x y z
N MET A 1 13.43 22.67 8.31
CA MET A 1 14.06 22.53 9.63
C MET A 1 13.08 21.78 10.53
N PRO A 2 13.36 20.52 10.91
CA PRO A 2 12.55 19.81 11.91
C PRO A 2 12.72 20.47 13.30
N ILE A 3 11.63 20.54 14.07
CA ILE A 3 11.58 21.22 15.40
C ILE A 3 11.34 20.24 16.57
N GLY A 4 11.19 18.95 16.29
CA GLY A 4 10.90 17.93 17.29
C GLY A 4 10.24 16.70 16.70
N PHE A 5 9.59 15.91 17.56
CA PHE A 5 8.82 14.72 17.19
C PHE A 5 7.59 14.59 18.10
N VAL A 6 6.65 13.75 17.69
CA VAL A 6 5.46 13.42 18.49
C VAL A 6 5.57 11.96 18.92
N GLN A 7 5.34 11.71 20.22
CA GLN A 7 5.27 10.35 20.75
C GLN A 7 3.86 9.80 20.55
N ILE A 8 3.76 8.62 19.93
CA ILE A 8 2.51 7.87 19.80
C ILE A 8 2.68 6.57 20.58
N PRO A 9 1.76 6.20 21.50
CA PRO A 9 1.81 4.92 22.19
C PRO A 9 1.83 3.76 21.19
N VAL A 10 2.71 2.77 21.44
CA VAL A 10 2.84 1.57 20.61
C VAL A 10 2.46 0.35 21.43
N GLY A 11 1.37 -0.30 21.03
CA GLY A 11 0.95 -1.60 21.57
C GLY A 11 1.33 -2.74 20.65
N VAL A 12 1.03 -3.96 21.10
CA VAL A 12 1.33 -5.20 20.37
C VAL A 12 0.06 -6.07 20.31
N ALA A 13 -0.23 -6.62 19.14
CA ALA A 13 -1.26 -7.64 18.94
C ALA A 13 -0.65 -8.93 18.34
N GLY A 14 -0.99 -10.10 18.88
CA GLY A 14 -0.52 -11.38 18.34
C GLY A 14 -0.47 -12.54 19.35
N PRO A 15 0.01 -13.72 18.91
CA PRO A 15 0.55 -13.98 17.57
C PRO A 15 -0.55 -14.06 16.50
N LEU A 16 -0.31 -13.43 15.35
CA LEU A 16 -1.08 -13.67 14.13
C LEU A 16 -0.39 -14.81 13.36
N LEU A 17 -1.02 -15.98 13.29
CA LEU A 17 -0.55 -17.08 12.44
C LEU A 17 -1.02 -16.84 11.00
N LEU A 18 -0.09 -16.45 10.13
CA LEU A 18 -0.34 -16.11 8.74
C LEU A 18 0.67 -16.84 7.86
N ASP A 19 0.18 -17.60 6.87
CA ASP A 19 1.01 -18.35 5.92
C ASP A 19 2.03 -19.28 6.61
N GLY A 20 1.63 -19.87 7.74
CA GLY A 20 2.47 -20.77 8.54
C GLY A 20 3.49 -20.07 9.43
N VAL A 21 3.49 -18.74 9.50
CA VAL A 21 4.43 -17.93 10.30
C VAL A 21 3.67 -17.13 11.36
N GLU A 22 4.22 -17.06 12.57
CA GLU A 22 3.67 -16.25 13.64
C GLU A 22 4.23 -14.83 13.62
N TYR A 23 3.34 -13.84 13.61
CA TYR A 23 3.69 -12.42 13.64
C TYR A 23 3.24 -11.74 14.92
N THR A 24 4.14 -10.95 15.48
CA THR A 24 3.84 -10.01 16.55
C THR A 24 3.68 -8.63 15.93
N VAL A 25 2.45 -8.12 15.88
CA VAL A 25 2.10 -6.92 15.09
C VAL A 25 2.22 -5.66 15.96
N PRO A 26 3.16 -4.75 15.67
CA PRO A 26 3.24 -3.47 16.35
C PRO A 26 2.13 -2.52 15.86
N MET A 27 1.48 -1.83 16.79
CA MET A 27 0.38 -0.91 16.48
C MET A 27 0.59 0.42 17.20
N ALA A 28 0.87 1.49 16.46
CA ALA A 28 0.95 2.84 16.99
C ALA A 28 -0.43 3.50 16.95
N THR A 29 -1.05 3.74 18.11
CA THR A 29 -2.39 4.34 18.19
C THR A 29 -2.62 5.02 19.54
N THR A 30 -3.47 6.05 19.54
CA THR A 30 -4.03 6.66 20.76
C THR A 30 -5.48 6.22 21.00
N GLU A 31 -6.07 5.43 20.10
CA GLU A 31 -7.45 4.94 20.23
C GLU A 31 -7.52 3.80 21.26
N GLY A 32 -8.35 4.00 22.28
CA GLY A 32 -8.60 3.00 23.31
C GLY A 32 -9.20 1.71 22.71
N CYS A 33 -8.92 0.57 23.35
CA CYS A 33 -9.43 -0.76 22.98
C CYS A 33 -8.99 -1.29 21.59
N LEU A 34 -8.46 -0.48 20.67
CA LEU A 34 -8.09 -0.93 19.32
C LEU A 34 -7.10 -2.10 19.35
N VAL A 35 -5.99 -1.95 20.08
CA VAL A 35 -4.97 -3.01 20.21
C VAL A 35 -5.55 -4.27 20.85
N ALA A 36 -6.34 -4.13 21.91
CA ALA A 36 -6.94 -5.26 22.61
C ALA A 36 -7.96 -6.02 21.74
N SER A 37 -8.77 -5.28 20.97
CA SER A 37 -9.74 -5.85 20.03
C SER A 37 -9.04 -6.60 18.89
N THR A 38 -8.00 -6.01 18.29
CA THR A 38 -7.17 -6.68 17.27
C THR A 38 -6.51 -7.94 17.83
N ASN A 39 -5.97 -7.88 19.05
CA ASN A 39 -5.36 -9.04 19.71
C ASN A 39 -6.37 -10.19 19.91
N ARG A 40 -7.62 -9.86 20.27
CA ARG A 40 -8.70 -10.86 20.36
C ARG A 40 -8.97 -11.52 19.00
N GLY A 41 -8.93 -10.76 17.91
CA GLY A 41 -9.05 -11.27 16.55
C GLY A 41 -7.89 -12.22 16.17
N CYS A 42 -6.65 -11.82 16.44
CA CYS A 42 -5.47 -12.66 16.24
C CYS A 42 -5.59 -14.00 16.98
N LYS A 43 -6.05 -13.97 18.24
CA LYS A 43 -6.29 -15.18 19.04
C LYS A 43 -7.33 -16.11 18.39
N ALA A 44 -8.42 -15.56 17.86
CA ALA A 44 -9.45 -16.35 17.19
C ALA A 44 -8.90 -17.00 15.91
N ILE A 45 -8.21 -16.24 15.05
CA ILE A 45 -7.57 -16.74 13.83
C ILE A 45 -6.58 -17.86 14.16
N HIS A 46 -5.71 -17.63 15.15
CA HIS A 46 -4.72 -18.60 15.58
C HIS A 46 -5.37 -19.90 16.06
N ALA A 47 -6.40 -19.82 16.90
CA ALA A 47 -7.16 -20.98 17.36
C ALA A 47 -7.88 -21.74 16.23
N SER A 48 -8.17 -21.07 15.11
CA SER A 48 -8.76 -21.67 13.91
C SER A 48 -7.74 -22.28 12.93
N GLY A 49 -6.44 -22.34 13.30
CA GLY A 49 -5.39 -22.91 12.44
C GLY A 49 -4.68 -21.89 11.56
N GLY A 50 -4.91 -20.59 11.77
CA GLY A 50 -4.25 -19.51 11.05
C GLY A 50 -5.02 -18.98 9.83
N ALA A 51 -4.39 -18.04 9.14
CA ALA A 51 -4.89 -17.44 7.90
C ALA A 51 -3.89 -17.67 6.75
N SER A 52 -4.39 -17.56 5.52
CA SER A 52 -3.56 -17.59 4.31
C SER A 52 -3.73 -16.30 3.51
N SER A 53 -2.65 -15.80 2.93
CA SER A 53 -2.67 -14.61 2.08
C SER A 53 -1.91 -14.80 0.78
N VAL A 54 -2.30 -14.02 -0.25
CA VAL A 54 -1.64 -14.01 -1.56
C VAL A 54 -1.61 -12.57 -2.08
N LEU A 55 -0.49 -12.15 -2.64
CA LEU A 55 -0.35 -10.85 -3.31
C LEU A 55 -0.80 -10.97 -4.77
N LEU A 56 -1.87 -10.26 -5.15
CA LEU A 56 -2.43 -10.32 -6.50
C LEU A 56 -1.77 -9.35 -7.49
N ARG A 57 -1.32 -8.19 -7.00
CA ARG A 57 -0.66 -7.15 -7.81
C ARG A 57 0.22 -6.28 -6.92
N ASP A 58 1.40 -5.96 -7.40
CA ASP A 58 2.30 -4.97 -6.79
C ASP A 58 2.61 -3.87 -7.82
N GLY A 59 2.41 -2.61 -7.46
CA GLY A 59 2.60 -1.51 -8.38
C GLY A 59 2.06 -0.18 -7.86
N MET A 60 2.97 0.73 -7.54
CA MET A 60 2.64 2.11 -7.19
C MET A 60 2.37 2.94 -8.44
N THR A 61 1.39 3.84 -8.37
CA THR A 61 1.02 4.70 -9.50
C THR A 61 1.35 6.16 -9.24
N ARG A 62 1.58 6.90 -10.32
CA ARG A 62 1.66 8.36 -10.34
C ARG A 62 0.88 8.86 -11.55
N ALA A 63 0.04 9.86 -11.36
CA ALA A 63 -0.75 10.46 -12.44
C ALA A 63 -0.41 11.95 -12.56
N PRO A 64 0.68 12.31 -13.28
CA PRO A 64 1.00 13.71 -13.53
C PRO A 64 -0.07 14.37 -14.41
N VAL A 65 -0.33 15.65 -14.18
CA VAL A 65 -1.17 16.48 -15.06
C VAL A 65 -0.26 17.29 -15.98
N VAL A 66 -0.52 17.22 -17.28
CA VAL A 66 0.19 17.98 -18.32
C VAL A 66 -0.79 18.87 -19.07
N ARG A 67 -0.32 20.04 -19.53
CA ARG A 67 -1.14 21.01 -20.26
C ARG A 67 -0.66 21.15 -21.70
N PHE A 68 -1.62 21.28 -22.61
CA PHE A 68 -1.38 21.59 -24.02
C PHE A 68 -2.16 22.84 -24.43
N SER A 69 -1.75 23.46 -25.54
CA SER A 69 -2.40 24.66 -26.10
C SER A 69 -3.81 24.41 -26.64
N SER A 70 -4.18 23.15 -26.90
CA SER A 70 -5.52 22.77 -27.37
C SER A 70 -5.89 21.36 -26.95
N ALA A 71 -7.19 21.07 -26.86
CA ALA A 71 -7.71 19.74 -26.62
C ALA A 71 -7.26 18.74 -27.71
N LYS A 72 -7.15 19.18 -28.97
CA LYS A 72 -6.64 18.38 -30.08
C LYS A 72 -5.22 17.87 -29.81
N ARG A 73 -4.34 18.72 -29.27
CA ARG A 73 -2.96 18.31 -28.96
C ARG A 73 -2.89 17.36 -27.76
N ALA A 74 -3.74 17.56 -26.76
CA ALA A 74 -3.86 16.60 -25.65
C ALA A 74 -4.34 15.22 -26.13
N ALA A 75 -5.32 15.18 -27.05
CA ALA A 75 -5.78 13.93 -27.64
C ALA A 75 -4.69 13.21 -28.45
N GLN A 76 -3.85 13.97 -29.18
CA GLN A 76 -2.69 13.40 -29.88
C GLN A 76 -1.69 12.74 -28.91
N LEU A 77 -1.43 13.34 -27.74
CA LEU A 77 -0.59 12.70 -26.71
C LEU A 77 -1.24 11.40 -26.23
N LYS A 78 -2.55 11.40 -25.95
CA LYS A 78 -3.25 10.20 -25.49
C LYS A 78 -3.05 9.04 -26.48
N PHE A 79 -3.30 9.28 -27.78
CA PHE A 79 -3.10 8.25 -28.80
C PHE A 79 -1.64 7.84 -28.95
N PHE A 80 -0.70 8.78 -28.80
CA PHE A 80 0.73 8.46 -28.79
C PHE A 80 1.08 7.50 -27.65
N LEU A 81 0.53 7.68 -26.44
CA LEU A 81 0.76 6.82 -25.27
C LEU A 81 0.08 5.45 -25.36
N GLU A 82 -1.00 5.33 -26.14
CA GLU A 82 -1.72 4.07 -26.35
C GLU A 82 -1.07 3.17 -27.40
N ASP A 83 -0.14 3.71 -28.21
CA ASP A 83 0.68 2.92 -29.12
C ASP A 83 1.71 2.10 -28.32
N PRO A 84 1.73 0.76 -28.46
CA PRO A 84 2.64 -0.11 -27.71
C PRO A 84 4.12 0.26 -27.86
N LEU A 85 4.57 0.66 -29.06
CA LEU A 85 5.97 1.00 -29.30
C LEU A 85 6.40 2.25 -28.52
N ASN A 86 5.50 3.24 -28.44
CA ASN A 86 5.75 4.48 -27.70
C ASN A 86 5.64 4.26 -26.19
N PHE A 87 4.69 3.42 -25.75
CA PHE A 87 4.59 3.01 -24.35
C PHE A 87 5.87 2.33 -23.90
N ASP A 88 6.38 1.37 -24.66
CA ASP A 88 7.61 0.64 -24.34
C ASP A 88 8.82 1.58 -24.28
N ALA A 89 8.96 2.49 -25.23
CA ALA A 89 10.03 3.49 -25.22
C ALA A 89 9.98 4.39 -23.97
N LEU A 90 8.79 4.80 -23.55
CA LEU A 90 8.59 5.59 -22.33
C LEU A 90 8.84 4.77 -21.07
N ALA A 91 8.40 3.51 -21.03
CA ALA A 91 8.62 2.60 -19.92
C ALA A 91 10.12 2.34 -19.71
N VAL A 92 10.89 2.17 -20.79
CA VAL A 92 12.36 2.03 -20.71
C VAL A 92 13.01 3.30 -20.17
N THR A 93 12.49 4.47 -20.50
CA THR A 93 13.05 5.74 -20.00
C THR A 93 12.73 6.00 -18.53
N PHE A 94 11.63 5.43 -18.03
CA PHE A 94 11.19 5.60 -16.64
C PHE A 94 11.96 4.72 -15.63
N ASN A 95 12.45 3.55 -16.08
CA ASN A 95 13.19 2.58 -15.27
C ASN A 95 14.70 2.80 -15.33
#